data_AF-A0A9Q0W483-F1
#
_entry.id   AF-A0A9Q0W483-F1
#
_cell.length_a   1.000
_cell.length_b   1.000
_cell.length_c   1.000
_cell.angle_alpha   90.00
_cell.angle_beta   90.00
_cell.angle_gamma   90.00
#
_symmetry.space_group_name_H-M   'P 1'
#
loop_
_entity.id
_entity.type
_entity.pdbx_description
1 polymer ?
#
loop_
_entity_poly.entity_id
_entity_poly.type
_entity_poly.pdbx_seq_one_letter_code
_entity_poly.pdbx_strand_id
1 'polypeptide(L)'
;MATYGFTYPVRAHFLENLLEITGYRLTPYNQIDDYGQEKDMENAKNKLKHSKRGRARLLLLLRMSLKLPTIKGIAHTLGSLYLAGIQTQLVLTSLSIVLLLACHGSMASSEQRLIFDKPEDGVRKIVLATNMAETSITINDVVFVVDCGKAKETSYDALNNTPCLLPSWISKAAARQRRGRAGRVQPGECYHLYPRSVYDAFADYQLPELLRTPLQSLCLQIKSLQLGSISEFLSRALQPPEPLSVQNAVDYLKVIGALDEHENLTVLGRHLSVLPVEPKLGKMLILGTIFNCLDPIMTVVAGLSVRDPFLIPFDKKDLAESAKAQFSARDCSDHIALVRAYNGWKDAERQQSGYWTG
;
A
#
# COMPACT_ATOMS: atom_id res chain seq x y z
N MET A 1 24.89 -10.82 27.05
CA MET A 1 23.79 -10.18 27.79
C MET A 1 23.02 -9.33 26.78
N ALA A 2 21.93 -9.85 26.20
CA ALA A 2 21.11 -9.15 25.24
C ALA A 2 19.86 -8.62 25.96
N THR A 3 19.67 -7.31 25.96
CA THR A 3 18.50 -6.63 26.53
C THR A 3 17.28 -6.92 25.65
N TYR A 4 16.43 -7.86 26.07
CA TYR A 4 15.09 -8.05 25.51
C TYR A 4 14.27 -6.78 25.76
N GLY A 5 13.85 -6.10 24.69
CA GLY A 5 12.94 -4.96 24.80
C GLY A 5 11.63 -5.40 25.44
N PHE A 6 11.30 -4.87 26.61
CA PHE A 6 10.06 -5.18 27.31
C PHE A 6 8.88 -4.57 26.55
N THR A 7 8.13 -5.39 25.83
CA THR A 7 6.76 -5.04 25.39
C THR A 7 5.78 -5.48 26.48
N TYR A 8 4.80 -4.64 26.77
CA TYR A 8 3.71 -4.98 27.67
C TYR A 8 2.87 -6.14 27.10
N PRO A 9 2.21 -6.95 27.96
CA PRO A 9 1.39 -8.06 27.49
C PRO A 9 0.21 -7.55 26.65
N VAL A 10 -0.03 -8.22 25.52
CA VAL A 10 -1.17 -7.94 24.63
C VAL A 10 -2.07 -9.16 24.56
N ARG A 11 -3.32 -9.01 25.00
CA ARG A 11 -4.35 -10.06 24.89
C ARG A 11 -4.88 -10.12 23.46
N ALA A 12 -4.91 -11.30 22.88
CA ALA A 12 -5.42 -11.51 21.53
C ALA A 12 -6.77 -12.23 21.57
N HIS A 13 -7.74 -11.73 20.81
CA HIS A 13 -9.07 -12.31 20.67
C HIS A 13 -9.32 -12.60 19.20
N PHE A 14 -9.80 -13.81 18.90
CA PHE A 14 -10.21 -14.19 17.54
C PHE A 14 -11.70 -13.95 17.34
N LEU A 15 -12.15 -14.08 16.09
CA LEU A 15 -13.52 -13.75 15.71
C LEU A 15 -14.56 -14.49 16.56
N GLU A 16 -14.35 -15.77 16.86
CA GLU A 16 -15.21 -16.56 17.74
C GLU A 16 -15.35 -15.95 19.14
N ASN A 17 -14.26 -15.47 19.74
CA ASN A 17 -14.29 -14.80 21.03
C ASN A 17 -15.05 -13.48 20.94
N LEU A 18 -14.85 -12.73 19.85
CA LEU A 18 -15.55 -11.46 19.63
C LEU A 18 -17.06 -11.67 19.51
N LEU A 19 -17.51 -12.67 18.77
CA LEU A 19 -18.92 -13.00 18.62
C LEU A 19 -19.57 -13.38 19.95
N GLU A 20 -18.84 -14.13 20.79
CA GLU A 20 -19.29 -14.52 22.13
C GLU A 20 -19.37 -13.31 23.07
N ILE A 21 -18.28 -12.54 23.21
CA ILE A 21 -18.19 -11.35 24.08
C ILE A 21 -19.28 -10.34 23.72
N THR A 22 -19.52 -10.16 22.43
CA THR A 22 -20.49 -9.18 21.93
C THR A 22 -21.92 -9.74 21.87
N GLY A 23 -22.11 -11.06 21.86
CA GLY A 23 -23.38 -11.67 21.46
C GLY A 23 -23.82 -11.23 20.06
N TYR A 24 -22.87 -10.91 19.17
CA TYR A 24 -23.17 -10.57 17.78
C TYR A 24 -23.41 -11.84 16.98
N ARG A 25 -24.47 -11.87 16.16
CA ARG A 25 -24.78 -13.02 15.30
C ARG A 25 -24.45 -12.70 13.84
N LEU A 26 -23.64 -13.57 13.24
CA LEU A 26 -23.41 -13.54 11.80
C LEU A 26 -24.69 -14.01 11.07
N THR A 27 -25.04 -13.29 10.01
CA THR A 27 -26.14 -13.52 9.08
C THR A 27 -25.54 -13.63 7.67
N PRO A 28 -26.21 -14.30 6.72
CA PRO A 28 -25.72 -14.40 5.34
C PRO A 28 -25.43 -13.04 4.68
N TYR A 29 -26.05 -11.95 5.17
CA TYR A 29 -25.85 -10.60 4.67
C TYR A 29 -24.71 -9.82 5.33
N ASN A 30 -24.17 -10.29 6.45
CA ASN A 30 -23.07 -9.66 7.17
C ASN A 30 -21.84 -10.57 7.32
N GLN A 31 -21.86 -11.76 6.71
CA GLN A 31 -20.70 -12.65 6.69
C GLN A 31 -19.54 -11.96 5.96
N ILE A 32 -18.35 -12.05 6.56
CA ILE A 32 -17.09 -11.67 5.94
C ILE A 32 -16.88 -12.66 4.79
N ASP A 33 -17.00 -12.22 3.53
CA ASP A 33 -16.91 -13.09 2.33
C ASP A 33 -15.90 -14.23 2.50
N ASP A 34 -16.33 -15.43 2.09
CA ASP A 34 -15.73 -16.75 2.20
C ASP A 34 -14.22 -16.76 2.50
N TYR A 35 -13.89 -17.37 3.63
CA TYR A 35 -12.54 -17.68 4.11
C TYR A 35 -11.80 -18.72 3.24
N GLY A 36 -12.15 -18.82 1.95
CA GLY A 36 -11.57 -19.75 0.98
C GLY A 36 -12.65 -20.43 0.15
N GLN A 37 -12.81 -19.98 -1.10
CA GLN A 37 -12.85 -20.80 -2.32
C GLN A 37 -12.80 -19.82 -3.51
N GLU A 38 -11.70 -19.85 -4.25
CA GLU A 38 -11.65 -19.25 -5.59
C GLU A 38 -12.70 -19.95 -6.44
N LYS A 39 -13.80 -19.25 -6.75
CA LYS A 39 -14.68 -19.63 -7.84
C LYS A 39 -14.65 -18.53 -8.91
N ASP A 40 -13.97 -18.90 -9.99
CA ASP A 40 -14.22 -18.54 -11.38
C ASP A 40 -14.06 -17.06 -11.77
N MET A 41 -12.81 -16.76 -12.18
CA MET A 41 -12.35 -15.54 -12.84
C MET A 41 -12.86 -15.42 -14.29
N GLU A 42 -14.11 -15.77 -14.59
CA GLU A 42 -14.64 -15.70 -15.97
C GLU A 42 -15.93 -14.87 -16.13
N ASN A 43 -16.62 -14.53 -15.04
CA ASN A 43 -17.85 -13.71 -15.10
C ASN A 43 -17.69 -12.25 -14.64
N ALA A 44 -16.47 -11.78 -14.39
CA ALA A 44 -16.20 -10.45 -13.84
C ALA A 44 -16.19 -9.30 -14.86
N LYS A 45 -16.28 -9.57 -16.17
CA LYS A 45 -16.27 -8.50 -17.18
C LYS A 45 -17.62 -7.80 -17.41
N ASN A 46 -18.73 -8.30 -16.88
CA ASN A 46 -20.07 -7.71 -17.12
C ASN A 46 -20.87 -7.29 -15.87
N LYS A 47 -20.24 -7.12 -14.71
CA LYS A 47 -20.93 -6.61 -13.50
C LYS A 47 -20.19 -5.47 -12.80
N LEU A 48 -19.81 -4.44 -13.57
CA LEU A 48 -19.71 -3.08 -13.01
C LEU A 48 -21.13 -2.55 -12.76
N LYS A 49 -21.76 -2.95 -11.65
CA LYS A 49 -22.89 -2.24 -11.04
C LYS A 49 -23.14 -2.78 -9.62
N HIS A 50 -23.02 -1.87 -8.66
CA HIS A 50 -23.35 -1.95 -7.24
C HIS A 50 -22.34 -2.54 -6.24
N SER A 51 -21.55 -1.61 -5.70
CA SER A 51 -21.08 -1.53 -4.32
C SER A 51 -22.21 -1.75 -3.30
N LYS A 52 -22.48 -3.02 -2.95
CA LYS A 52 -23.30 -3.41 -1.79
C LYS A 52 -22.62 -4.43 -0.86
N ARG A 53 -21.66 -5.23 -1.36
CA ARG A 53 -20.94 -6.24 -0.53
C ARG A 53 -19.90 -5.64 0.43
N GLY A 54 -19.15 -4.62 0.01
CA GLY A 54 -18.19 -3.93 0.90
C GLY A 54 -18.85 -3.19 2.08
N ARG A 55 -20.09 -2.71 1.89
CA ARG A 55 -20.87 -2.00 2.91
C ARG A 55 -21.20 -2.88 4.12
N ALA A 56 -21.49 -4.16 3.91
CA ALA A 56 -21.82 -5.10 4.98
C ALA A 56 -20.62 -5.45 5.87
N ARG A 57 -19.43 -5.57 5.25
CA ARG A 57 -18.17 -5.98 5.91
C ARG A 57 -17.67 -4.94 6.92
N LEU A 58 -17.77 -3.66 6.57
CA LEU A 58 -17.39 -2.55 7.44
C LEU A 58 -18.45 -2.29 8.53
N LEU A 59 -19.74 -2.42 8.21
CA LEU A 59 -20.82 -2.31 9.20
C LEU A 59 -20.76 -3.45 10.25
N LEU A 60 -20.29 -4.63 9.86
CA LEU A 60 -20.01 -5.75 10.76
C LEU A 60 -18.85 -5.42 11.71
N LEU A 61 -17.71 -5.02 11.16
CA LEU A 61 -16.51 -4.53 11.85
C LEU A 61 -16.85 -3.50 12.94
N LEU A 62 -17.67 -2.52 12.55
CA LEU A 62 -18.21 -1.48 13.39
C LEU A 62 -19.18 -2.03 14.44
N ARG A 63 -20.17 -2.86 14.06
CA ARG A 63 -21.16 -3.43 14.99
C ARG A 63 -20.59 -4.44 15.98
N MET A 64 -19.53 -5.16 15.64
CA MET A 64 -18.80 -6.01 16.57
C MET A 64 -17.98 -5.16 17.55
N SER A 65 -17.40 -4.05 17.09
CA SER A 65 -16.77 -3.06 17.97
C SER A 65 -17.81 -2.37 18.89
N LEU A 66 -19.05 -2.13 18.45
CA LEU A 66 -20.14 -1.47 19.20
C LEU A 66 -20.59 -2.19 20.48
N LYS A 67 -20.35 -3.48 20.60
CA LYS A 67 -20.85 -4.29 21.72
C LYS A 67 -19.79 -4.59 22.78
N LEU A 68 -18.52 -4.24 22.53
CA LEU A 68 -17.51 -4.15 23.57
C LEU A 68 -17.86 -2.94 24.47
N PRO A 69 -17.87 -3.07 25.81
CA PRO A 69 -18.35 -2.03 26.73
C PRO A 69 -17.73 -0.64 26.50
N THR A 70 -16.52 -0.62 25.93
CA THR A 70 -15.70 0.56 25.70
C THR A 70 -16.00 1.31 24.38
N ILE A 71 -16.69 0.73 23.39
CA ILE A 71 -16.77 1.26 22.01
C ILE A 71 -18.24 1.38 21.52
N LYS A 72 -19.20 1.62 22.43
CA LYS A 72 -20.64 1.70 22.13
C LYS A 72 -21.10 2.78 21.15
N GLY A 73 -20.21 3.69 20.72
CA GLY A 73 -20.61 4.90 20.02
C GLY A 73 -20.21 5.04 18.54
N ILE A 74 -19.15 4.39 18.10
CA ILE A 74 -18.29 4.95 17.04
C ILE A 74 -18.73 4.54 15.62
N ALA A 75 -19.64 3.59 15.55
CA ALA A 75 -19.64 2.65 14.47
C ALA A 75 -20.89 2.71 13.57
N HIS A 76 -21.70 3.75 13.68
CA HIS A 76 -22.65 4.09 12.63
C HIS A 76 -22.02 5.07 11.61
N THR A 77 -21.06 5.88 12.06
CA THR A 77 -20.45 6.96 11.27
C THR A 77 -19.27 6.48 10.41
N LEU A 78 -18.42 5.57 10.93
CA LEU A 78 -17.22 5.08 10.24
C LEU A 78 -17.48 4.37 8.89
N GLY A 79 -18.67 3.78 8.72
CA GLY A 79 -19.09 3.09 7.49
C GLY A 79 -19.43 4.05 6.35
N SER A 80 -19.90 5.26 6.71
CA SER A 80 -20.04 6.38 5.77
C SER A 80 -18.73 7.11 5.56
N LEU A 81 -17.86 7.26 6.58
CA LEU A 81 -16.59 8.01 6.45
C LEU A 81 -15.57 7.37 5.49
N TYR A 82 -15.50 6.03 5.40
CA TYR A 82 -14.61 5.36 4.44
C TYR A 82 -15.09 5.48 2.98
N LEU A 83 -16.39 5.73 2.77
CA LEU A 83 -16.97 6.00 1.45
C LEU A 83 -17.07 7.50 1.13
N ALA A 84 -17.02 8.37 2.15
CA ALA A 84 -17.15 9.82 2.02
C ALA A 84 -15.81 10.57 2.07
N GLY A 85 -14.69 9.87 2.29
CA GLY A 85 -13.39 10.47 2.12
C GLY A 85 -12.94 11.46 3.18
N ILE A 86 -13.33 11.22 4.43
CA ILE A 86 -13.21 12.22 5.49
C ILE A 86 -11.89 12.03 6.24
N GLN A 87 -11.02 13.06 6.14
CA GLN A 87 -9.63 13.08 6.64
C GLN A 87 -9.51 13.24 8.15
N THR A 88 -10.45 13.96 8.76
CA THR A 88 -10.45 14.33 10.18
C THR A 88 -11.86 14.73 10.57
N GLN A 89 -12.50 13.99 11.48
CA GLN A 89 -13.79 14.42 12.03
C GLN A 89 -13.91 14.06 13.50
N LEU A 90 -14.39 15.03 14.26
CA LEU A 90 -14.84 14.81 15.62
C LEU A 90 -16.25 14.22 15.56
N VAL A 91 -16.40 12.95 15.92
CA VAL A 91 -17.71 12.29 15.92
C VAL A 91 -18.21 12.21 17.35
N LEU A 92 -19.33 12.88 17.61
CA LEU A 92 -20.09 12.72 18.84
C LEU A 92 -20.80 11.39 18.81
N THR A 93 -20.47 10.56 19.78
CA THR A 93 -21.15 9.29 20.01
C THR A 93 -21.73 9.34 21.41
N SER A 94 -22.80 8.58 21.69
CA SER A 94 -23.70 8.84 22.84
C SER A 94 -23.06 8.89 24.23
N LEU A 95 -21.76 8.58 24.37
CA LEU A 95 -20.98 8.64 25.62
C LEU A 95 -19.52 9.13 25.45
N SER A 96 -19.02 9.47 24.25
CA SER A 96 -17.60 9.86 24.05
C SER A 96 -17.35 10.68 22.78
N ILE A 97 -16.42 11.64 22.86
CA ILE A 97 -15.88 12.39 21.72
C ILE A 97 -14.80 11.53 21.05
N VAL A 98 -14.88 11.36 19.73
CA VAL A 98 -13.92 10.56 18.95
C VAL A 98 -13.21 11.43 17.93
N LEU A 99 -11.88 11.33 17.87
CA LEU A 99 -11.06 11.87 16.79
C LEU A 99 -10.72 10.74 15.81
N LEU A 100 -11.30 10.77 14.61
CA LEU A 100 -10.98 9.81 13.56
C LEU A 100 -9.91 10.37 12.62
N LEU A 101 -8.87 9.57 12.38
CA LEU A 101 -7.76 9.87 11.47
C LEU A 101 -7.56 8.73 10.47
N ALA A 102 -7.28 9.07 9.21
CA ALA A 102 -6.83 8.11 8.22
C ALA A 102 -5.29 8.11 8.12
N CYS A 103 -4.71 6.97 7.78
CA CYS A 103 -3.28 6.82 7.52
C CYS A 103 -3.06 5.93 6.30
N HIS A 104 -2.73 6.55 5.17
CA HIS A 104 -2.49 5.89 3.89
C HIS A 104 -1.25 6.48 3.21
N GLY A 105 -0.51 5.66 2.45
CA GLY A 105 0.74 6.08 1.79
C GLY A 105 0.56 7.21 0.77
N SER A 106 -0.65 7.37 0.21
CA SER A 106 -1.02 8.45 -0.71
C SER A 106 -1.55 9.72 -0.03
N MET A 107 -1.47 9.84 1.29
CA MET A 107 -1.82 11.08 2.00
C MET A 107 -0.66 12.08 2.00
N ALA A 108 -0.95 13.34 2.31
CA ALA A 108 0.09 14.34 2.50
C ALA A 108 0.83 14.11 3.83
N SER A 109 2.12 14.44 3.87
CA SER A 109 2.95 14.23 5.06
C SER A 109 2.46 15.01 6.29
N SER A 110 1.87 16.20 6.07
CA SER A 110 1.25 17.00 7.15
C SER A 110 0.07 16.27 7.80
N GLU A 111 -0.75 15.59 7.01
CA GLU A 111 -1.92 14.84 7.51
C GLU A 111 -1.52 13.54 8.18
N GLN A 112 -0.52 12.85 7.63
CA GLN A 112 0.06 11.68 8.28
C GLN A 112 0.67 12.03 9.65
N ARG A 113 1.18 13.26 9.85
CA ARG A 113 1.75 13.67 11.15
C ARG A 113 0.70 13.76 12.26
N LEU A 114 -0.56 14.06 11.93
CA LEU A 114 -1.64 14.21 12.92
C LEU A 114 -1.85 12.95 13.77
N ILE A 115 -1.48 11.77 13.26
CA ILE A 115 -1.64 10.51 14.01
C ILE A 115 -0.69 10.41 15.21
N PHE A 116 0.41 11.17 15.22
CA PHE A 116 1.39 11.17 16.31
C PHE A 116 0.99 12.08 17.47
N ASP A 117 0.13 13.06 17.21
CA ASP A 117 -0.32 13.99 18.24
C ASP A 117 -1.21 13.28 19.26
N LYS A 118 -1.03 13.63 20.53
CA LYS A 118 -1.87 13.13 21.60
C LYS A 118 -3.24 13.80 21.51
N PRO A 119 -4.36 13.06 21.55
CA PRO A 119 -5.68 13.68 21.59
C PRO A 119 -5.88 14.47 22.88
N GLU A 120 -6.80 15.44 22.85
CA GLU A 120 -7.26 16.15 24.04
C GLU A 120 -7.88 15.21 25.08
N ASP A 121 -7.88 15.62 26.34
CA ASP A 121 -8.45 14.83 27.43
C ASP A 121 -9.96 14.61 27.20
N GLY A 122 -10.41 13.36 27.36
CA GLY A 122 -11.79 12.96 27.06
C GLY A 122 -12.08 12.63 25.59
N VAL A 123 -11.10 12.81 24.69
CA VAL A 123 -11.22 12.45 23.27
C VAL A 123 -10.52 11.11 22.98
N ARG A 124 -11.24 10.18 22.34
CA ARG A 124 -10.65 8.92 21.88
C ARG A 124 -10.14 9.05 20.44
N LYS A 125 -8.83 8.90 20.25
CA LYS A 125 -8.23 8.80 18.91
C LYS A 125 -8.47 7.42 18.30
N ILE A 126 -8.87 7.39 17.02
CA ILE A 126 -8.99 6.18 16.21
C ILE A 126 -8.26 6.42 14.90
N VAL A 127 -7.31 5.54 14.58
CA VAL A 127 -6.53 5.61 13.36
C VAL A 127 -6.90 4.46 12.44
N LEU A 128 -7.36 4.77 11.24
CA LEU A 128 -7.60 3.81 10.17
C LEU A 128 -6.35 3.73 9.29
N ALA A 129 -5.62 2.63 9.35
CA ALA A 129 -4.34 2.49 8.67
C ALA A 129 -4.27 1.28 7.73
N THR A 130 -3.40 1.37 6.72
CA THR A 130 -2.95 0.20 5.94
C THR A 130 -1.83 -0.56 6.65
N ASN A 131 -1.25 -1.56 5.99
CA ASN A 131 -0.03 -2.24 6.44
C ASN A 131 1.18 -1.29 6.65
N MET A 132 1.11 -0.02 6.25
CA MET A 132 2.12 0.99 6.58
C MET A 132 2.29 1.20 8.11
N ALA A 133 1.22 1.03 8.89
CA ALA A 133 1.28 1.12 10.35
C ALA A 133 1.91 -0.11 11.02
N GLU A 134 2.14 -1.19 10.27
CA GLU A 134 2.70 -2.44 10.79
C GLU A 134 4.19 -2.36 11.05
N THR A 135 4.93 -1.59 10.25
CA THR A 135 6.39 -1.44 10.34
C THR A 135 6.78 0.04 10.39
N SER A 136 6.43 0.81 9.37
CA SER A 136 6.97 2.14 9.07
C SER A 136 6.51 3.28 9.97
N ILE A 137 5.42 3.11 10.73
CA ILE A 137 4.84 4.18 11.56
C ILE A 137 4.66 3.70 13.01
N THR A 138 5.12 4.51 13.96
CA THR A 138 5.00 4.23 15.40
C THR A 138 4.12 5.25 16.09
N ILE A 139 2.86 4.87 16.32
CA ILE A 139 1.91 5.63 17.14
C ILE A 139 2.06 5.16 18.58
N ASN A 140 2.39 6.07 19.50
CA ASN A 140 2.78 5.72 20.86
C ASN A 140 1.58 5.33 21.75
N ASP A 141 0.42 5.94 21.54
CA ASP A 141 -0.76 5.81 22.40
C ASP A 141 -1.74 4.71 21.96
N VAL A 142 -1.30 3.76 21.13
CA VAL A 142 -2.12 2.62 20.71
C VAL A 142 -2.15 1.55 21.80
N VAL A 143 -3.35 1.29 22.31
CA VAL A 143 -3.63 0.23 23.29
C VAL A 143 -4.58 -0.83 22.72
N PHE A 144 -5.33 -0.48 21.68
CA PHE A 144 -6.28 -1.38 21.01
C PHE A 144 -5.92 -1.47 19.53
N VAL A 145 -5.78 -2.70 19.03
CA VAL A 145 -5.58 -3.00 17.60
C VAL A 145 -6.77 -3.82 17.10
N VAL A 146 -7.34 -3.40 15.97
CA VAL A 146 -8.38 -4.15 15.26
C VAL A 146 -7.79 -4.60 13.92
N ASP A 147 -7.54 -5.90 13.78
CA ASP A 147 -6.87 -6.48 12.63
C ASP A 147 -7.86 -7.21 11.71
N CYS A 148 -8.01 -6.70 10.49
CA CYS A 148 -8.88 -7.29 9.48
C CYS A 148 -8.27 -8.52 8.78
N GLY A 149 -6.97 -8.80 8.98
CA GLY A 149 -6.29 -9.96 8.40
C GLY A 149 -5.93 -9.81 6.92
N LYS A 150 -6.20 -8.67 6.29
CA LYS A 150 -5.87 -8.44 4.88
C LYS A 150 -4.93 -7.24 4.70
N ALA A 151 -4.19 -7.26 3.60
CA ALA A 151 -3.39 -6.15 3.11
C ALA A 151 -3.43 -6.14 1.58
N LYS A 152 -3.17 -4.99 0.96
CA LYS A 152 -2.83 -4.96 -0.46
C LYS A 152 -1.33 -5.19 -0.59
N GLU A 153 -0.95 -6.21 -1.33
CA GLU A 153 0.46 -6.57 -1.53
C GLU A 153 0.80 -6.58 -3.01
N THR A 154 2.03 -6.16 -3.31
CA THR A 154 2.57 -6.27 -4.65
C THR A 154 2.90 -7.73 -4.96
N SER A 155 2.35 -8.20 -6.07
CA SER A 155 2.61 -9.50 -6.67
C SER A 155 3.10 -9.31 -8.10
N TYR A 156 3.72 -10.34 -8.68
CA TYR A 156 4.16 -10.33 -10.06
C TYR A 156 3.55 -11.52 -10.81
N ASP A 157 2.81 -11.22 -11.87
CA ASP A 157 2.29 -12.22 -12.79
C ASP A 157 3.31 -12.43 -13.92
N ALA A 158 4.03 -13.55 -13.84
CA ALA A 158 5.06 -13.91 -14.81
C ALA A 158 4.48 -14.26 -16.20
N LEU A 159 3.24 -14.73 -16.28
CA LEU A 159 2.60 -15.07 -17.56
C LEU A 159 2.22 -13.80 -18.33
N ASN A 160 1.69 -12.80 -17.62
CA ASN A 160 1.31 -11.51 -18.20
C ASN A 160 2.41 -10.45 -18.11
N ASN A 161 3.59 -10.81 -17.57
CA ASN A 161 4.72 -9.91 -17.31
C ASN A 161 4.32 -8.58 -16.64
N THR A 162 3.41 -8.65 -15.66
CA THR A 162 2.76 -7.46 -15.11
C THR A 162 2.81 -7.47 -13.57
N PRO A 163 3.34 -6.41 -12.92
CA PRO A 163 3.19 -6.23 -11.49
C PRO A 163 1.73 -5.90 -11.15
N CYS A 164 1.20 -6.54 -10.12
CA CYS A 164 -0.18 -6.36 -9.67
C CYS A 164 -0.22 -5.99 -8.18
N LEU A 165 -1.24 -5.23 -7.79
CA LEU A 165 -1.50 -4.89 -6.39
C LEU A 165 -2.83 -5.52 -5.97
N LEU A 166 -2.75 -6.67 -5.28
CA LEU A 166 -3.92 -7.49 -4.96
C LEU A 166 -4.18 -7.50 -3.45
N PRO A 167 -5.46 -7.49 -3.01
CA PRO A 167 -5.80 -7.72 -1.62
C PRO A 167 -5.60 -9.20 -1.25
N SER A 168 -4.63 -9.49 -0.39
CA SER A 168 -4.28 -10.83 0.09
C SER A 168 -4.50 -10.97 1.58
N TRP A 169 -4.55 -12.22 2.06
CA TRP A 169 -4.41 -12.52 3.49
C TRP A 169 -2.98 -12.23 3.94
N ILE A 170 -2.83 -11.71 5.15
CA ILE A 170 -1.53 -11.43 5.74
C ILE A 170 -0.86 -12.70 6.26
N SER A 171 0.44 -12.63 6.52
CA SER A 171 1.17 -13.70 7.20
C SER A 171 0.93 -13.70 8.72
N LYS A 172 1.21 -14.83 9.39
CA LYS A 172 1.23 -14.90 10.86
C LYS A 172 2.24 -13.93 11.47
N ALA A 173 3.39 -13.74 10.82
CA ALA A 173 4.38 -12.73 11.22
C ALA A 173 3.78 -11.31 11.21
N ALA A 174 3.06 -10.95 10.15
CA ALA A 174 2.40 -9.65 10.04
C ALA A 174 1.32 -9.44 11.12
N ALA A 175 0.47 -10.43 11.35
CA ALA A 175 -0.50 -10.41 12.44
C ALA A 175 0.16 -10.21 13.82
N ARG A 176 1.31 -10.86 14.07
CA ARG A 176 2.09 -10.68 15.31
C ARG A 176 2.66 -9.26 15.43
N GLN A 177 3.14 -8.67 14.32
CA GLN A 177 3.61 -7.28 14.29
C GLN A 177 2.48 -6.31 14.62
N ARG A 178 1.30 -6.49 14.01
CA ARG A 178 0.09 -5.69 14.30
C ARG A 178 -0.30 -5.79 15.77
N ARG A 179 -0.37 -7.00 16.33
CA ARG A 179 -0.62 -7.23 17.77
C ARG A 179 0.38 -6.47 18.64
N GLY A 180 1.67 -6.49 18.27
CA GLY A 180 2.74 -5.79 19.00
C GLY A 180 2.56 -4.27 19.09
N ARG A 181 1.78 -3.65 18.19
CA ARG A 181 1.50 -2.21 18.22
C ARG A 181 0.68 -1.78 19.44
N ALA A 182 -0.13 -2.68 20.02
CA ALA A 182 -0.94 -2.40 21.21
C ALA A 182 -0.15 -2.48 22.54
N GLY A 183 1.05 -3.08 22.54
CA GLY A 183 1.80 -3.42 23.76
C GLY A 183 2.98 -2.50 24.05
N ARG A 184 3.01 -1.29 23.49
CA ARG A 184 4.19 -0.41 23.56
C ARG A 184 4.29 0.39 24.84
N VAL A 185 3.18 0.99 25.26
CA VAL A 185 3.14 1.91 26.40
C VAL A 185 2.50 1.31 27.64
N GLN A 186 1.58 0.36 27.48
CA GLN A 186 0.88 -0.33 28.55
C GLN A 186 0.28 -1.66 28.03
N PRO A 187 -0.26 -2.52 28.90
CA PRO A 187 -0.98 -3.72 28.46
C PRO A 187 -2.10 -3.37 27.48
N GLY A 188 -2.21 -4.12 26.39
CA GLY A 188 -3.12 -3.81 25.31
C GLY A 188 -3.98 -4.99 24.87
N GLU A 189 -4.87 -4.74 23.91
CA GLU A 189 -5.73 -5.75 23.30
C GLU A 189 -5.65 -5.72 21.78
N CYS A 190 -5.69 -6.90 21.17
CA CYS A 190 -5.70 -7.10 19.74
C CYS A 190 -6.90 -7.98 19.35
N TYR A 191 -7.74 -7.45 18.48
CA TYR A 191 -8.96 -8.10 18.01
C TYR A 191 -8.78 -8.51 16.55
N HIS A 192 -8.69 -9.82 16.31
CA HIS A 192 -8.59 -10.39 14.99
C HIS A 192 -9.99 -10.66 14.44
N LEU A 193 -10.28 -10.11 13.27
CA LEU A 193 -11.61 -10.22 12.62
C LEU A 193 -11.70 -11.43 11.70
N TYR A 194 -10.92 -12.44 12.03
CA TYR A 194 -10.87 -13.72 11.36
C TYR A 194 -10.82 -14.82 12.43
N PRO A 195 -11.40 -15.99 12.15
CA PRO A 195 -11.36 -17.13 13.06
C PRO A 195 -9.93 -17.62 13.29
N ARG A 196 -9.71 -18.32 14.40
CA ARG A 196 -8.42 -19.01 14.63
C ARG A 196 -8.07 -20.01 13.53
N SER A 197 -9.05 -20.76 13.01
CA SER A 197 -8.82 -21.71 11.91
C SER A 197 -8.23 -21.05 10.65
N VAL A 198 -8.62 -19.80 10.39
CA VAL A 198 -8.12 -19.02 9.24
C VAL A 198 -6.71 -18.50 9.52
N TYR A 199 -6.45 -18.05 10.75
CA TYR A 199 -5.10 -17.69 11.18
C TYR A 199 -4.13 -18.86 11.10
N ASP A 200 -4.57 -20.06 11.49
CA ASP A 200 -3.74 -21.26 11.45
C ASP A 200 -3.37 -21.63 10.00
N ALA A 201 -4.24 -21.31 9.04
CA ALA A 201 -4.01 -21.46 7.60
C ALA A 201 -3.19 -20.33 6.96
N PHE A 202 -2.90 -19.22 7.66
CA PHE A 202 -2.02 -18.18 7.13
C PHE A 202 -0.60 -18.73 6.94
N ALA A 203 0.09 -18.23 5.90
CA ALA A 203 1.52 -18.43 5.75
C ALA A 203 2.26 -17.86 6.96
N ASP A 204 3.33 -18.51 7.39
CA ASP A 204 4.08 -18.04 8.57
C ASP A 204 4.75 -16.68 8.31
N TYR A 205 5.25 -16.48 7.09
CA TYR A 205 5.92 -15.27 6.63
C TYR A 205 5.38 -14.80 5.28
N GLN A 206 5.55 -13.51 5.00
CA GLN A 206 5.23 -12.97 3.68
C GLN A 206 6.20 -13.54 2.65
N LEU A 207 5.72 -13.73 1.42
CA LEU A 207 6.56 -14.15 0.31
C LEU A 207 7.71 -13.14 0.10
N PRO A 208 8.98 -13.60 0.00
CA PRO A 208 10.11 -12.70 -0.20
C PRO A 208 9.95 -11.83 -1.44
N GLU A 209 10.48 -10.61 -1.38
CA GLU A 209 10.39 -9.64 -2.47
C GLU A 209 10.90 -10.20 -3.81
N LEU A 210 12.01 -10.96 -3.76
CA LEU A 210 12.61 -11.65 -4.90
C LEU A 210 11.62 -12.50 -5.71
N LEU A 211 10.58 -13.04 -5.07
CA LEU A 211 9.61 -13.93 -5.71
C LEU A 211 8.34 -13.21 -6.20
N ARG A 212 8.21 -11.91 -5.92
CA ARG A 212 6.96 -11.15 -6.15
C ARG A 212 7.17 -9.78 -6.80
N THR A 213 8.38 -9.48 -7.24
CA THR A 213 8.71 -8.25 -7.98
C THR A 213 9.42 -8.56 -9.29
N PRO A 214 9.31 -7.66 -10.29
CA PRO A 214 10.07 -7.78 -11.53
C PRO A 214 11.59 -7.76 -11.30
N LEU A 215 12.33 -8.63 -12.01
CA LEU A 215 13.75 -8.89 -11.73
C LEU A 215 14.75 -8.08 -12.58
N GLN A 216 14.30 -7.18 -13.44
CA GLN A 216 15.16 -6.50 -14.43
C GLN A 216 16.32 -5.75 -13.78
N SER A 217 16.03 -4.96 -12.74
CA SER A 217 17.07 -4.21 -12.01
C SER A 217 18.08 -5.14 -11.35
N LEU A 218 17.62 -6.25 -10.76
CA LEU A 218 18.49 -7.23 -10.11
C LEU A 218 19.38 -7.96 -11.12
N CYS A 219 18.81 -8.42 -12.24
CA CYS A 219 19.55 -9.08 -13.33
C CYS A 219 20.63 -8.16 -13.90
N LEU A 220 20.34 -6.86 -14.04
CA LEU A 220 21.31 -5.88 -14.50
C LEU A 220 22.47 -5.69 -13.49
N GLN A 221 22.16 -5.66 -12.19
CA GLN A 221 23.18 -5.58 -11.13
C GLN A 221 24.09 -6.81 -11.11
N ILE A 222 23.52 -8.02 -11.25
CA ILE A 222 24.29 -9.27 -11.29
C ILE A 222 25.36 -9.23 -12.40
N LYS A 223 24.98 -8.76 -13.60
CA LYS A 223 25.91 -8.62 -14.73
C LYS A 223 26.92 -7.49 -14.53
N SER A 224 26.51 -6.37 -13.93
CA SER A 224 27.43 -5.26 -13.60
C SER A 224 28.53 -5.70 -12.62
N LEU A 225 28.17 -6.52 -11.63
CA LEU A 225 29.08 -7.11 -10.66
C LEU A 225 29.87 -8.34 -11.18
N GLN A 226 29.69 -8.72 -12.45
CA GLN A 226 30.36 -9.84 -13.10
C GLN A 226 30.19 -11.19 -12.36
N LEU A 227 29.00 -11.43 -11.79
CA LEU A 227 28.70 -12.63 -11.00
C LEU A 227 28.36 -13.88 -11.86
N GLY A 228 28.64 -13.83 -13.16
CA GLY A 228 28.42 -14.94 -14.10
C GLY A 228 27.04 -14.95 -14.76
N SER A 229 26.49 -16.16 -14.95
CA SER A 229 25.15 -16.36 -15.51
C SER A 229 24.07 -15.91 -14.52
N ILE A 230 23.08 -15.15 -14.99
CA ILE A 230 21.98 -14.65 -14.14
C ILE A 230 21.19 -15.83 -13.57
N SER A 231 20.82 -16.80 -14.42
CA SER A 231 20.05 -17.96 -14.02
C SER A 231 20.79 -18.82 -13.00
N GLU A 232 22.09 -19.05 -13.22
CA GLU A 232 22.93 -19.82 -12.29
C GLU A 232 23.15 -19.11 -10.95
N PHE A 233 23.28 -17.79 -10.97
CA PHE A 233 23.43 -17.02 -9.74
C PHE A 233 22.13 -17.03 -8.91
N LEU A 234 20.99 -16.78 -9.55
CA LEU A 234 19.68 -16.72 -8.88
C LEU A 234 19.21 -18.08 -8.37
N SER A 235 19.61 -19.18 -9.02
CA SER A 235 19.28 -20.54 -8.56
C SER A 235 19.94 -20.91 -7.23
N ARG A 236 20.99 -20.18 -6.82
CA ARG A 236 21.70 -20.36 -5.54
C ARG A 236 21.10 -19.53 -4.40
N ALA A 237 20.06 -18.72 -4.66
CA ALA A 237 19.39 -17.95 -3.62
C ALA A 237 18.70 -18.89 -2.60
N LEU A 238 18.47 -18.41 -1.37
CA LEU A 238 17.79 -19.16 -0.31
C LEU A 238 16.42 -19.70 -0.76
N GLN A 239 15.70 -18.88 -1.52
CA GLN A 239 14.48 -19.25 -2.23
C GLN A 239 14.60 -18.71 -3.66
N PRO A 240 14.94 -19.55 -4.64
CA PRO A 240 15.17 -19.09 -6.00
C PRO A 240 13.85 -18.67 -6.69
N PRO A 241 13.88 -17.64 -7.54
CA PRO A 241 12.71 -17.23 -8.34
C PRO A 241 12.36 -18.27 -9.40
N GLU A 242 11.13 -18.21 -9.89
CA GLU A 242 10.70 -19.05 -11.00
C GLU A 242 11.55 -18.77 -12.26
N PRO A 243 11.97 -19.82 -13.01
CA PRO A 243 12.78 -19.64 -14.21
C PRO A 243 12.15 -18.71 -15.25
N LEU A 244 10.82 -18.73 -15.40
CA LEU A 244 10.09 -17.86 -16.32
C LEU A 244 10.26 -16.37 -15.96
N SER A 245 10.20 -16.03 -14.66
CA SER A 245 10.41 -14.66 -14.19
C SER A 245 11.82 -14.15 -14.49
N VAL A 246 12.82 -15.04 -14.38
CA VAL A 246 14.21 -14.72 -14.73
C VAL A 246 14.35 -14.51 -16.24
N GLN A 247 13.79 -15.42 -17.04
CA GLN A 247 13.80 -15.35 -18.50
C GLN A 247 13.15 -14.05 -19.00
N ASN A 248 11.96 -13.72 -18.51
CA ASN A 248 11.26 -12.48 -18.84
C ASN A 248 12.11 -11.24 -18.55
N ALA A 249 12.84 -11.23 -17.44
CA ALA A 249 13.72 -10.12 -17.09
C ALA A 249 14.93 -10.01 -18.02
N VAL A 250 15.56 -11.14 -18.37
CA VAL A 250 16.69 -11.18 -19.33
C VAL A 250 16.24 -10.72 -20.71
N ASP A 251 15.12 -11.25 -21.21
CA ASP A 251 14.58 -10.88 -22.52
C ASP A 251 14.21 -9.40 -22.57
N TYR A 252 13.61 -8.87 -21.49
CA TYR A 252 13.35 -7.45 -21.39
C TYR A 252 14.63 -6.60 -21.47
N LEU A 253 15.68 -7.00 -20.76
CA LEU A 253 16.97 -6.30 -20.77
C LEU A 253 17.64 -6.34 -22.15
N LYS A 254 17.48 -7.44 -22.91
CA LYS A 254 17.90 -7.52 -24.31
C LYS A 254 17.09 -6.57 -25.20
N VAL A 255 15.77 -6.56 -25.08
CA VAL A 255 14.87 -5.66 -25.83
C VAL A 255 15.21 -4.18 -25.61
N ILE A 256 15.52 -3.78 -24.37
CA ILE A 256 15.93 -2.39 -24.11
C ILE A 256 17.40 -2.12 -24.45
N GLY A 257 18.15 -3.11 -24.94
CA GLY A 257 19.55 -2.99 -25.35
C GLY A 257 20.54 -2.87 -24.20
N ALA A 258 20.14 -3.24 -22.97
CA ALA A 258 21.01 -3.27 -21.81
C ALA A 258 21.92 -4.51 -21.81
N LEU A 259 21.42 -5.62 -22.36
CA LEU A 259 22.18 -6.84 -22.62
C LEU A 259 22.23 -7.13 -24.13
N ASP A 260 23.27 -7.82 -24.58
CA ASP A 260 23.33 -8.40 -25.92
C ASP A 260 22.66 -9.79 -25.97
N GLU A 261 22.63 -10.41 -27.15
CA GLU A 261 22.04 -11.74 -27.37
C GLU A 261 22.67 -12.85 -26.51
N HIS A 262 23.94 -12.67 -26.13
CA HIS A 262 24.71 -13.59 -25.30
C HIS A 262 24.68 -13.22 -23.81
N GLU A 263 23.78 -12.33 -23.41
CA GLU A 263 23.63 -11.81 -22.04
C GLU A 263 24.86 -11.05 -21.51
N ASN A 264 25.69 -10.48 -22.39
CA ASN A 264 26.77 -9.59 -21.95
C ASN A 264 26.25 -8.17 -21.80
N LEU A 265 26.82 -7.45 -20.83
CA LEU A 265 26.47 -6.07 -20.54
C LEU A 265 26.95 -5.14 -21.66
N THR A 266 26.01 -4.46 -22.31
CA THR A 266 26.33 -3.47 -23.35
C THR A 266 26.86 -2.17 -22.73
N VAL A 267 27.34 -1.24 -23.56
CA VAL A 267 27.72 0.12 -23.09
C VAL A 267 26.51 0.82 -22.45
N LEU A 268 25.34 0.72 -23.07
CA LEU A 268 24.10 1.23 -22.49
C LEU A 268 23.80 0.55 -21.14
N GLY A 269 23.89 -0.78 -21.07
CA GLY A 269 23.68 -1.54 -19.83
C GLY A 269 24.59 -1.10 -18.69
N ARG A 270 25.87 -0.81 -18.96
CA ARG A 270 26.81 -0.27 -17.96
C ARG A 270 26.31 1.04 -17.37
N HIS A 271 25.90 1.98 -18.22
CA HIS A 271 25.33 3.25 -17.76
C HIS A 271 24.02 3.06 -16.99
N LEU A 272 23.15 2.16 -17.43
CA LEU A 272 21.90 1.88 -16.72
C LEU A 272 22.15 1.26 -15.34
N SER A 273 23.19 0.44 -15.18
CA SER A 273 23.49 -0.26 -13.92
C SER A 273 23.92 0.66 -12.78
N VAL A 274 24.36 1.89 -13.08
CA VAL A 274 24.78 2.87 -12.07
C VAL A 274 23.68 3.87 -11.70
N LEU A 275 22.56 3.87 -12.41
CA LEU A 275 21.45 4.79 -12.13
C LEU A 275 20.51 4.20 -11.06
N PRO A 276 20.09 5.00 -10.04
CA PRO A 276 19.23 4.52 -8.96
C PRO A 276 17.74 4.51 -9.36
N VAL A 277 17.44 4.02 -10.57
CA VAL A 277 16.08 3.93 -11.13
C VAL A 277 15.93 2.63 -11.91
N GLU A 278 14.70 2.22 -12.19
CA GLU A 278 14.44 1.08 -13.07
C GLU A 278 15.11 1.27 -14.46
N PRO A 279 15.64 0.20 -15.09
CA PRO A 279 16.38 0.30 -16.36
C PRO A 279 15.65 1.07 -17.46
N LYS A 280 14.32 0.94 -17.53
CA LYS A 280 13.47 1.63 -18.50
C LYS A 280 13.48 3.16 -18.31
N LEU A 281 13.44 3.61 -17.06
CA LEU A 281 13.46 5.03 -16.70
C LEU A 281 14.87 5.59 -16.85
N GLY A 282 15.89 4.80 -16.51
CA GLY A 282 17.29 5.16 -16.77
C GLY A 282 17.56 5.37 -18.27
N LYS A 283 17.01 4.50 -19.13
CA LYS A 283 17.14 4.66 -20.59
C LYS A 283 16.46 5.92 -21.07
N MET A 284 15.30 6.26 -20.49
CA MET A 284 14.60 7.50 -20.78
C MET A 284 15.45 8.73 -20.44
N LEU A 285 16.13 8.75 -19.28
CA LEU A 285 17.06 9.85 -18.92
C LEU A 285 18.20 9.99 -19.93
N ILE A 286 18.87 8.89 -20.29
CA ILE A 286 19.99 8.90 -21.23
C ILE A 286 19.55 9.42 -22.61
N LEU A 287 18.41 8.92 -23.11
CA LEU A 287 17.85 9.39 -24.38
C LEU A 287 17.40 10.85 -24.28
N GLY A 288 16.86 11.29 -23.15
CA GLY A 288 16.50 12.68 -22.90
C GLY A 288 17.71 13.62 -22.99
N THR A 289 18.88 13.18 -22.52
CA THR A 289 20.13 13.92 -22.71
C THR A 289 20.54 13.98 -24.18
N ILE A 290 20.50 12.86 -24.91
CA ILE A 290 20.89 12.78 -26.33
C ILE A 290 19.98 13.65 -27.21
N PHE A 291 18.67 13.63 -26.97
CA PHE A 291 17.69 14.40 -27.72
C PHE A 291 17.49 15.83 -27.19
N ASN A 292 18.31 16.27 -26.24
CA ASN A 292 18.28 17.61 -25.66
C ASN A 292 16.92 18.00 -25.05
N CYS A 293 16.24 17.04 -24.42
CA CYS A 293 14.96 17.21 -23.72
C CYS A 293 15.01 16.69 -22.28
N LEU A 294 16.17 16.83 -21.63
CA LEU A 294 16.43 16.25 -20.31
C LEU A 294 15.51 16.82 -19.21
N ASP A 295 15.25 18.13 -19.21
CA ASP A 295 14.43 18.79 -18.17
C ASP A 295 12.99 18.24 -18.05
N PRO A 296 12.18 18.17 -19.14
CA PRO A 296 10.86 17.55 -19.07
C PRO A 296 10.94 16.05 -18.78
N ILE A 297 11.94 15.34 -19.33
CA ILE A 297 12.10 13.91 -19.10
C ILE A 297 12.44 13.60 -17.63
N MET A 298 13.30 14.40 -17.00
CA MET A 298 13.65 14.26 -15.60
C MET A 298 12.41 14.43 -14.71
N THR A 299 11.54 15.38 -15.05
CA THR A 299 10.25 15.58 -14.36
C THR A 299 9.36 14.34 -14.48
N VAL A 300 9.25 13.76 -15.69
CA VAL A 300 8.50 12.52 -15.92
C VAL A 300 9.08 11.35 -15.13
N VAL A 301 10.40 11.14 -15.18
CA VAL A 301 11.08 10.07 -14.45
C VAL A 301 10.88 10.20 -12.94
N ALA A 302 10.97 11.42 -12.40
CA ALA A 302 10.75 11.67 -10.98
C ALA A 302 9.32 11.28 -10.53
N GLY A 303 8.29 11.69 -11.29
CA GLY A 303 6.91 11.35 -10.97
C GLY A 303 6.58 9.87 -11.12
N LEU A 304 7.20 9.17 -12.07
CA LEU A 304 7.02 7.72 -12.24
C LEU A 304 7.81 6.87 -11.23
N SER A 305 8.96 7.35 -10.77
CA SER A 305 9.83 6.58 -9.86
C SER A 305 9.40 6.66 -8.40
N VAL A 306 8.88 7.82 -7.97
CA VAL A 306 8.59 8.09 -6.56
C VAL A 306 7.09 8.08 -6.30
N ARG A 307 6.40 9.09 -6.81
CA ARG A 307 4.98 9.30 -6.54
C ARG A 307 4.40 10.30 -7.53
N ASP A 308 3.18 10.02 -8.00
CA ASP A 308 2.37 10.98 -8.74
C ASP A 308 2.05 12.20 -7.84
N PRO A 309 2.41 13.44 -8.21
CA PRO A 309 2.13 14.64 -7.42
C PRO A 309 0.64 15.01 -7.38
N PHE A 310 -0.19 14.46 -8.27
CA PHE A 310 -1.63 14.65 -8.22
C PHE A 310 -2.20 13.92 -7.01
N LEU A 311 -2.50 14.69 -5.96
CA LEU A 311 -3.25 14.21 -4.82
C LEU A 311 -4.72 14.10 -5.20
N ILE A 312 -5.34 12.99 -4.83
CA ILE A 312 -6.78 12.78 -4.99
C ILE A 312 -7.37 12.68 -3.59
N PRO A 313 -7.75 13.81 -2.96
CA PRO A 313 -8.52 13.79 -1.73
C PRO A 313 -9.81 13.01 -1.98
N PHE A 314 -10.16 12.14 -1.04
CA PHE A 314 -11.27 11.22 -1.23
C PHE A 314 -12.63 11.93 -1.36
N ASP A 315 -12.80 13.08 -0.71
CA ASP A 315 -14.01 13.93 -0.75
C ASP A 315 -14.09 14.81 -2.01
N LYS A 316 -12.95 15.07 -2.66
CA LYS A 316 -12.82 15.95 -3.83
C LYS A 316 -12.32 15.21 -5.06
N LYS A 317 -12.62 13.91 -5.16
CA LYS A 317 -12.15 13.06 -6.25
C LYS A 317 -12.48 13.65 -7.63
N ASP A 318 -13.73 14.03 -7.87
CA ASP A 318 -14.17 14.55 -9.17
C ASP A 318 -13.50 15.89 -9.51
N LEU A 319 -13.27 16.73 -8.49
CA LEU A 319 -12.55 18.00 -8.66
C LEU A 319 -11.07 17.77 -8.97
N ALA A 320 -10.42 16.83 -8.28
CA ALA A 320 -9.02 16.47 -8.51
C ALA A 320 -8.81 15.84 -9.90
N GLU A 321 -9.75 14.99 -10.35
CA GLU A 321 -9.73 14.43 -11.69
C GLU A 321 -9.94 15.51 -12.76
N SER A 322 -10.86 16.46 -12.53
CA SER A 322 -11.07 17.60 -13.44
C SER A 322 -9.85 18.52 -13.51
N ALA A 323 -9.21 18.80 -12.37
CA ALA A 323 -7.97 19.58 -12.30
C ALA A 323 -6.83 18.88 -13.07
N LYS A 324 -6.61 17.57 -12.84
CA LYS A 324 -5.62 16.79 -13.60
C LYS A 324 -5.91 16.80 -15.10
N ALA A 325 -7.18 16.73 -15.50
CA ALA A 325 -7.58 16.79 -16.90
C ALA A 325 -7.21 18.13 -17.56
N GLN A 326 -7.25 19.25 -16.84
CA GLN A 326 -6.81 20.55 -17.37
C GLN A 326 -5.32 20.53 -17.77
N PHE A 327 -4.47 19.86 -16.99
CA PHE A 327 -3.05 19.70 -17.32
C PHE A 327 -2.81 18.76 -18.52
N SER A 328 -3.66 17.75 -18.69
CA SER A 328 -3.57 16.85 -19.86
C SER A 328 -3.86 17.55 -21.20
N ALA A 329 -4.62 18.65 -21.16
CA ALA A 329 -5.05 19.44 -22.31
C ALA A 329 -5.47 18.57 -23.51
N ARG A 330 -5.00 18.88 -24.73
CA ARG A 330 -5.36 18.14 -25.97
C ARG A 330 -4.46 16.95 -26.29
N ASP A 331 -3.36 16.77 -25.56
CA ASP A 331 -2.31 15.79 -25.94
C ASP A 331 -2.58 14.38 -25.40
N CYS A 332 -3.64 14.20 -24.60
CA CYS A 332 -4.05 12.91 -24.05
C CYS A 332 -2.89 12.13 -23.40
N SER A 333 -1.95 12.83 -22.74
CA SER A 333 -0.75 12.26 -22.15
C SER A 333 -0.60 12.66 -20.68
N ASP A 334 -0.66 11.66 -19.80
CA ASP A 334 -0.41 11.84 -18.36
C ASP A 334 1.02 12.32 -18.07
N HIS A 335 2.00 11.89 -18.88
CA HIS A 335 3.40 12.32 -18.74
C HIS A 335 3.56 13.81 -19.04
N ILE A 336 2.88 14.32 -20.07
CA ILE A 336 2.91 15.76 -20.39
C ILE A 336 2.09 16.56 -19.37
N ALA A 337 0.99 16.01 -18.87
CA ALA A 337 0.22 16.61 -17.78
C ALA A 337 1.10 16.85 -16.54
N LEU A 338 1.93 15.85 -16.19
CA LEU A 338 2.89 15.94 -15.08
C LEU A 338 3.92 17.06 -15.30
N VAL A 339 4.49 17.17 -16.50
CA VAL A 339 5.45 18.24 -16.84
C VAL A 339 4.80 19.62 -16.73
N ARG A 340 3.58 19.77 -17.24
CA ARG A 340 2.83 21.03 -17.16
C ARG A 340 2.51 21.42 -15.73
N ALA A 341 2.10 20.45 -14.92
CA ALA A 341 1.84 20.69 -13.51
C ALA A 341 3.09 21.17 -12.77
N TYR A 342 4.24 20.52 -13.01
CA TYR A 342 5.51 20.94 -12.42
C TYR A 342 5.95 22.35 -12.85
N ASN A 343 5.82 22.67 -14.14
CA ASN A 343 6.14 24.01 -14.64
C ASN A 343 5.22 25.09 -14.04
N GLY A 344 3.92 24.81 -13.94
CA GLY A 344 2.96 25.70 -13.30
C GLY A 344 3.30 25.97 -11.83
N TRP A 345 3.68 24.92 -11.09
CA TRP A 345 4.17 25.04 -9.71
C TRP A 345 5.42 25.92 -9.62
N LYS A 346 6.42 25.69 -10.47
CA LYS A 346 7.69 26.45 -10.51
C LYS A 346 7.47 27.93 -10.82
N ASP A 347 6.55 28.25 -11.72
CA ASP A 347 6.22 29.64 -12.06
C ASP A 347 5.47 30.33 -10.91
N ALA A 348 4.58 29.62 -10.20
CA ALA A 348 3.90 30.16 -9.03
C ALA A 348 4.86 30.43 -7.86
N GLU A 349 5.84 29.54 -7.63
CA GLU A 349 6.89 29.72 -6.62
C GLU A 349 7.72 30.97 -6.89
N ARG A 350 8.11 31.21 -8.15
CA ARG A 350 8.86 32.41 -8.57
C ARG A 350 8.08 33.71 -8.34
N GLN A 351 6.75 33.66 -8.46
CA GLN A 351 5.87 34.82 -8.26
C GLN A 351 5.54 35.08 -6.78
N GLN A 352 6.16 34.35 -5.82
CA GLN A 352 5.88 34.43 -4.38
C GLN A 352 4.40 34.21 -4.00
N SER A 353 3.62 33.59 -4.89
CA SER A 353 2.29 33.10 -4.52
C SER A 353 2.49 31.77 -3.81
N GLY A 354 2.72 31.81 -2.49
CA GLY A 354 3.06 30.64 -1.66
C GLY A 354 1.99 29.53 -1.57
N TYR A 355 0.97 29.55 -2.43
CA TYR A 355 -0.10 28.55 -2.49
C TYR A 355 -0.46 28.26 -3.95
N TRP A 356 0.25 27.32 -4.58
CA TRP A 356 -0.21 26.70 -5.82
C TRP A 356 -0.76 25.31 -5.52
N THR A 357 -2.08 25.20 -5.50
CA THR A 357 -2.83 23.94 -5.47
C THR A 357 -3.73 23.92 -6.70
N GLY A 358 -3.10 23.76 -7.87
CA GLY A 358 -3.79 23.64 -9.15
C GLY A 358 -4.53 22.31 -9.29
#